data_AF-A0A7J9ETW8-F1
#
_entry.id   AF-A0A7J9ETW8-F1
#
_cell.length_a   1.000
_cell.length_b   1.000
_cell.length_c   1.000
_cell.angle_alpha   90.00
_cell.angle_beta   90.00
_cell.angle_gamma   90.00
#
_symmetry.space_group_name_H-M   'P 1'
#
loop_
_entity.id
_entity.type
_entity.pdbx_description
1 polymer ?
#
loop_
_entity_poly.entity_id
_entity_poly.type
_entity_poly.pdbx_seq_one_letter_code
_entity_poly.pdbx_strand_id
1 'polypeptide(L)'
;MGLSLIEDLVKVKNMYNMDKIGLFYRLQVDHSLATKQLEGRKKDKERLTAVVCCNGDGANKVPLWVISKFANPRCFKHVNIDNLNCHYRAVKIYYRRPFYSSILEGYEKG
;
A
#
# COMPACT_ATOMS: atom_id res chain seq x y z
N MET A 1 -32.68 -0.98 -21.58
CA MET A 1 -31.35 -0.34 -21.60
C MET A 1 -30.85 0.03 -20.19
N GLY A 2 -31.69 0.59 -19.30
CA GLY A 2 -31.27 0.96 -17.93
C GLY A 2 -31.06 -0.21 -16.95
N LEU A 3 -31.90 -1.25 -17.00
CA LEU A 3 -31.80 -2.39 -16.07
C LEU A 3 -30.53 -3.24 -16.29
N SER A 4 -30.16 -3.49 -17.56
CA SER A 4 -28.94 -4.23 -17.92
C SER A 4 -27.67 -3.53 -17.44
N LEU A 5 -27.67 -2.18 -17.45
CA LEU A 5 -26.54 -1.37 -16.98
C LEU A 5 -26.36 -1.47 -15.46
N ILE A 6 -27.47 -1.54 -14.71
CA ILE A 6 -27.45 -1.73 -13.26
C ILE A 6 -27.00 -3.15 -12.92
N GLU A 7 -27.50 -4.16 -13.62
CA GLU A 7 -27.07 -5.54 -13.46
C GLU A 7 -25.56 -5.70 -13.69
N ASP A 8 -25.03 -5.01 -14.70
CA ASP A 8 -23.60 -4.97 -14.96
C ASP A 8 -22.82 -4.31 -13.81
N LEU A 9 -23.31 -3.20 -13.25
CA LEU A 9 -22.63 -2.51 -12.13
C LEU A 9 -22.60 -3.33 -10.83
N VAL A 10 -23.58 -4.19 -10.59
CA VAL A 10 -23.66 -5.02 -9.38
C VAL A 10 -22.88 -6.34 -9.51
N LYS A 11 -22.32 -6.64 -10.69
CA LYS A 11 -21.44 -7.81 -10.85
C LYS A 11 -20.21 -7.68 -9.96
N VAL A 12 -19.91 -8.76 -9.25
CA VAL A 12 -18.72 -8.89 -8.37
C VAL A 12 -17.41 -8.49 -9.07
N LYS A 13 -17.32 -8.73 -10.38
CA LYS A 13 -16.17 -8.38 -11.22
C LYS A 13 -15.92 -6.87 -11.33
N ASN A 14 -16.95 -6.06 -11.11
CA ASN A 14 -16.91 -4.60 -11.19
C ASN A 14 -16.82 -3.94 -9.80
N MET A 15 -16.84 -4.74 -8.73
CA MET A 15 -16.68 -4.26 -7.36
C MET A 15 -15.22 -4.39 -6.94
N TYR A 16 -14.57 -3.27 -6.62
CA TYR A 16 -13.20 -3.25 -6.12
C TYR A 16 -13.17 -3.05 -4.61
N ASN A 17 -12.29 -3.79 -3.95
CA ASN A 17 -11.93 -3.56 -2.57
C ASN A 17 -10.47 -3.11 -2.47
N MET A 18 -10.18 -2.15 -1.60
CA MET A 18 -8.84 -1.63 -1.36
C MET A 18 -8.52 -1.70 0.13
N ASP A 19 -7.37 -2.27 0.47
CA ASP A 19 -6.89 -2.36 1.84
C ASP A 19 -5.44 -1.85 2.01
N LYS A 20 -5.09 -1.50 3.24
CA LYS A 20 -3.82 -0.88 3.62
C LYS A 20 -3.09 -1.72 4.65
N ILE A 21 -1.90 -2.15 4.29
CA ILE A 21 -1.04 -2.97 5.15
C ILE A 21 0.09 -2.09 5.69
N GLY A 22 0.31 -2.15 7.00
CA GLY A 22 1.44 -1.49 7.65
C GLY A 22 2.67 -2.40 7.71
N LEU A 23 3.77 -1.99 7.08
CA LEU A 23 5.05 -2.69 7.13
C LEU A 23 6.03 -1.93 8.04
N PHE A 24 6.38 -2.52 9.17
CA PHE A 24 7.28 -1.93 10.15
C PHE A 24 8.69 -2.49 10.03
N TYR A 25 9.42 -2.04 9.01
CA TYR A 25 10.70 -2.64 8.62
C TYR A 25 11.84 -2.46 9.64
N ARG A 26 11.70 -1.53 10.59
CA ARG A 26 12.67 -1.28 11.68
C ARG A 26 12.22 -1.81 13.03
N LEU A 27 11.02 -2.40 13.09
CA LEU A 27 10.50 -2.88 14.35
C LEU A 27 11.29 -4.10 14.79
N GLN A 28 11.88 -4.00 15.99
CA GLN A 28 12.53 -5.14 16.61
C GLN A 28 11.50 -6.25 16.84
N VAL A 29 11.89 -7.48 16.49
CA VAL A 29 11.10 -8.69 16.75
C VAL A 29 10.90 -8.83 18.27
N ASP A 30 9.72 -9.27 18.68
CA ASP A 30 9.38 -9.43 20.10
C ASP A 30 10.26 -10.46 20.81
N HIS A 31 10.83 -11.39 20.06
CA HIS A 31 11.84 -12.34 20.51
C HIS A 31 13.09 -12.18 19.66
N SER A 32 14.23 -12.03 20.31
CA SER A 32 15.56 -12.01 19.68
C SER A 32 16.48 -12.93 20.47
N LEU A 33 17.67 -13.22 19.95
CA LEU A 33 18.70 -13.97 20.68
C LEU A 33 19.25 -13.21 21.91
N ALA A 34 18.75 -12.00 22.18
CA ALA A 34 19.10 -11.25 23.37
C ALA A 34 18.56 -11.96 24.63
N THR A 35 19.45 -12.22 25.57
CA THR A 35 19.13 -12.82 26.88
C THR A 35 18.49 -11.82 27.86
N LYS A 36 18.52 -10.52 27.55
CA LYS A 36 17.88 -9.46 28.33
C LYS A 36 17.32 -8.38 27.40
N GLN A 37 16.15 -7.84 27.76
CA GLN A 37 15.61 -6.65 27.10
C GLN A 37 16.42 -5.42 27.54
N LEU A 38 16.85 -4.61 26.58
CA LEU A 38 17.48 -3.33 26.88
C LEU A 38 16.41 -2.35 27.38
N GLU A 39 16.45 -2.01 28.66
CA GLU A 39 15.55 -1.04 29.27
C GLU A 39 15.76 0.37 28.68
N GLY A 40 14.69 1.17 28.67
CA GLY A 40 14.74 2.56 28.20
C GLY A 40 14.73 2.77 26.68
N ARG A 41 14.82 1.70 25.85
CA ARG A 41 14.79 1.85 24.39
C ARG A 41 13.37 1.78 23.82
N LYS A 42 12.91 2.86 23.18
CA LYS A 42 11.65 2.86 22.41
C LYS A 42 11.81 2.03 21.13
N LYS A 43 10.82 1.17 20.84
CA LYS A 43 10.74 0.42 19.58
C LYS A 43 10.66 1.39 18.39
N ASP A 44 11.47 1.16 17.36
CA ASP A 44 11.38 1.91 16.10
C ASP A 44 10.16 1.42 15.30
N LYS A 45 9.11 2.25 15.26
CA LYS A 45 7.85 1.95 14.55
C LYS A 45 7.79 2.65 13.19
N GLU A 46 8.94 2.88 12.56
CA GLU A 46 8.96 3.42 11.21
C GLU A 46 8.16 2.51 10.25
N ARG A 47 7.18 3.10 9.57
CA ARG A 47 6.13 2.37 8.83
C ARG A 47 6.12 2.77 7.36
N LEU A 48 6.23 1.77 6.50
CA LEU A 48 5.78 1.84 5.12
C LEU A 48 4.34 1.36 5.04
N THR A 49 3.55 1.94 4.14
CA THR A 49 2.18 1.49 3.90
C THR A 49 2.11 0.87 2.51
N ALA A 50 1.76 -0.41 2.44
CA ALA A 50 1.40 -1.04 1.17
C ALA A 50 -0.11 -0.86 0.96
N VAL A 51 -0.52 -0.54 -0.25
CA VAL A 51 -1.92 -0.45 -0.67
C VAL A 51 -2.14 -1.53 -1.70
N VAL A 52 -3.07 -2.42 -1.40
CA VAL A 52 -3.48 -3.52 -2.27
C VAL A 52 -4.93 -3.29 -2.67
N CYS A 53 -5.25 -3.60 -3.92
CA CYS A 53 -6.62 -3.50 -4.41
C CYS A 53 -6.88 -4.55 -5.50
N CYS A 54 -8.05 -5.18 -5.44
CA CYS A 54 -8.50 -6.12 -6.45
C CYS A 54 -10.03 -6.07 -6.58
N ASN A 55 -10.52 -6.57 -7.70
CA ASN A 55 -11.95 -6.79 -7.89
C ASN A 55 -12.43 -7.99 -7.04
N GLY A 56 -13.75 -8.17 -6.95
CA GLY A 56 -14.37 -9.11 -6.01
C GLY A 56 -14.04 -10.58 -6.26
N ASP A 57 -13.66 -10.98 -7.49
CA ASP A 57 -13.18 -12.34 -7.80
C ASP A 57 -11.65 -12.46 -7.80
N GLY A 58 -10.93 -11.35 -7.58
CA GLY A 58 -9.48 -11.29 -7.47
C GLY A 58 -8.72 -11.47 -8.80
N ALA A 59 -9.42 -11.59 -9.93
CA ALA A 59 -8.82 -11.74 -11.24
C ALA A 59 -8.15 -10.45 -11.71
N ASN A 60 -8.77 -9.31 -11.42
CA ASN A 60 -8.21 -7.99 -11.68
C ASN A 60 -7.58 -7.43 -10.40
N LYS A 61 -6.27 -7.16 -10.47
CA LYS A 61 -5.48 -6.57 -9.38
C LYS A 61 -4.91 -5.24 -9.83
N VAL A 62 -5.20 -4.19 -9.07
CA VAL A 62 -4.56 -2.89 -9.25
C VAL A 62 -3.08 -3.05 -8.87
N PRO A 63 -2.14 -2.44 -9.62
CA PRO A 63 -0.71 -2.50 -9.29
C PRO A 63 -0.42 -2.13 -7.83
N LEU A 64 0.51 -2.83 -7.20
CA LEU A 64 0.88 -2.61 -5.80
C LEU A 64 1.44 -1.20 -5.60
N TRP A 65 0.95 -0.47 -4.60
CA TRP A 65 1.49 0.84 -4.22
C TRP A 65 2.19 0.77 -2.86
N VAL A 66 3.41 1.28 -2.77
CA VAL A 66 4.16 1.45 -1.54
C VAL A 66 4.27 2.95 -1.21
N ILE A 67 3.70 3.33 -0.09
CA ILE A 67 3.63 4.71 0.39
C ILE A 67 4.54 4.89 1.60
N SER A 68 5.40 5.90 1.52
CA SER A 68 6.33 6.25 2.60
C SER A 68 6.22 7.72 3.00
N LYS A 69 7.03 8.12 3.99
CA LYS A 69 7.28 9.52 4.36
C LYS A 69 8.29 10.22 3.45
N PHE A 70 9.26 9.49 2.90
CA PHE A 70 10.45 10.04 2.26
C PHE A 70 10.47 9.70 0.77
N ALA A 71 10.65 10.70 -0.10
CA ALA A 71 10.69 10.46 -1.54
C ALA A 71 11.86 9.58 -1.96
N ASN A 72 13.02 9.78 -1.32
CA ASN A 72 14.24 9.03 -1.57
C ASN A 72 14.80 8.48 -0.25
N PRO A 73 14.32 7.31 0.22
CA PRO A 73 14.89 6.65 1.39
C PRO A 73 16.38 6.36 1.19
N ARG A 74 17.18 6.55 2.23
CA ARG A 74 18.62 6.25 2.18
C ARG A 74 18.91 4.78 1.88
N CYS A 75 18.01 3.86 2.24
CA CYS A 75 18.16 2.43 1.94
C CYS A 75 17.98 2.09 0.44
N PHE A 76 17.40 2.98 -0.36
CA PHE A 76 17.31 2.83 -1.81
C PHE A 76 18.42 3.57 -2.56
N LYS A 77 19.48 3.99 -1.86
CA LYS A 77 20.66 4.56 -2.52
C LYS A 77 21.25 3.51 -3.47
N HIS A 78 21.40 3.87 -4.74
CA HIS A 78 21.85 2.99 -5.83
C HIS A 78 20.89 1.83 -6.17
N VAL A 79 19.63 1.90 -5.71
CA VAL A 79 18.58 0.99 -6.16
C VAL A 79 17.75 1.71 -7.22
N ASN A 80 17.57 1.10 -8.39
CA ASN A 80 16.58 1.57 -9.34
C ASN A 80 15.18 1.17 -8.83
N ILE A 81 14.42 2.15 -8.33
CA ILE A 81 13.08 1.94 -7.79
C ILE A 81 12.11 1.48 -8.90
N ASP A 82 12.35 1.86 -10.15
CA ASP A 82 11.50 1.45 -11.28
C ASP A 82 11.60 -0.05 -11.58
N ASN A 83 12.67 -0.71 -11.10
CA ASN A 83 12.80 -2.17 -11.19
C ASN A 83 11.99 -2.90 -10.09
N LEU A 84 11.38 -2.18 -9.15
CA LEU A 84 10.44 -2.78 -8.22
C LEU A 84 9.12 -3.04 -8.96
N ASN A 85 8.54 -4.23 -8.75
CA ASN A 85 7.20 -4.56 -9.26
C ASN A 85 6.09 -3.85 -8.44
N CYS A 86 6.28 -2.57 -8.12
CA CYS A 86 5.34 -1.74 -7.39
C CYS A 86 5.58 -0.25 -7.67
N HIS A 87 4.53 0.55 -7.53
CA HIS A 87 4.67 2.00 -7.54
C HIS A 87 5.08 2.50 -6.17
N TYR A 88 6.16 3.28 -6.12
CA TYR A 88 6.62 3.91 -4.90
C TYR A 88 6.26 5.39 -4.87
N ARG A 89 5.69 5.87 -3.77
CA ARG A 89 5.43 7.31 -3.59
C ARG A 89 5.57 7.76 -2.15
N ALA A 90 6.22 8.91 -1.96
CA ALA A 90 6.14 9.62 -0.69
C ALA A 90 4.89 10.49 -0.64
N VAL A 91 4.06 10.27 0.38
CA VAL A 91 2.81 11.03 0.57
C VAL A 91 2.73 11.48 2.01
N LYS A 92 2.56 12.80 2.19
CA LYS A 92 2.35 13.38 3.52
C LYS A 92 1.03 12.86 4.10
N ILE A 93 1.00 12.66 5.41
CA ILE A 93 -0.10 11.94 6.08
C ILE A 93 -1.49 12.51 5.76
N TYR A 94 -1.60 13.84 5.67
CA TYR A 94 -2.86 14.55 5.42
C TYR A 94 -3.36 14.42 3.97
N TYR A 95 -2.48 14.13 3.00
CA TYR A 95 -2.85 13.86 1.61
C TYR A 95 -3.11 12.38 1.31
N ARG A 96 -3.01 11.49 2.29
CA ARG A 96 -3.17 10.05 2.03
C ARG A 96 -4.58 9.70 1.57
N ARG A 97 -5.63 10.25 2.21
CA ARG A 97 -7.02 9.99 1.81
C ARG A 97 -7.31 10.33 0.34
N PRO A 98 -7.10 11.58 -0.13
CA PRO A 98 -7.33 11.91 -1.53
C PRO A 98 -6.41 11.12 -2.47
N PHE A 99 -5.20 10.78 -2.03
CA PHE A 99 -4.30 9.96 -2.83
C PHE A 99 -4.86 8.55 -3.09
N TYR A 100 -5.47 7.89 -2.11
CA TYR A 100 -6.08 6.57 -2.33
C TYR A 100 -7.19 6.59 -3.38
N SER A 101 -8.05 7.62 -3.36
CA SER A 101 -9.09 7.80 -4.39
C SER A 101 -8.45 7.97 -5.77
N SER A 102 -7.39 8.77 -5.88
CA SER A 102 -6.71 8.99 -7.16
C SER A 102 -6.09 7.72 -7.77
N ILE A 103 -5.72 6.73 -6.94
CA ILE A 103 -5.23 5.43 -7.43
C ILE A 103 -6.35 4.69 -8.18
N LEU A 104 -7.55 4.65 -7.62
CA LEU A 104 -8.70 3.95 -8.22
C LEU A 104 -9.19 4.67 -9.48
N GLU A 105 -9.37 6.00 -9.40
CA GLU A 105 -9.82 6.82 -10.53
C GLU A 105 -8.84 6.77 -11.71
N GLY A 106 -7.54 6.67 -11.44
CA GLY A 106 -6.52 6.51 -12.47
C GLY A 106 -6.53 5.12 -13.11
N TYR A 107 -6.96 4.10 -12.36
CA TYR A 107 -7.05 2.73 -12.86
C TYR A 107 -8.29 2.50 -13.74
N GLU A 108 -9.45 3.07 -13.38
CA GLU A 108 -10.69 2.92 -14.15
C GLU A 108 -10.68 3.66 -15.50
N LYS A 109 -9.76 4.62 -15.69
CA LYS A 109 -9.64 5.44 -16.91
C LYS A 109 -8.62 4.91 -17.93
N GLY A 110 -7.86 3.87 -17.58
CA GLY A 110 -6.86 3.23 -18.45
C GLY A 110 -7.37 1.91 -19.00
#